data_AF-A0A7X5JKI6-F1
#
_entry.id   AF-A0A7X5JKI6-F1
#
_cell.length_a   1.000
_cell.length_b   1.000
_cell.length_c   1.000
_cell.angle_alpha   90.00
_cell.angle_beta   90.00
_cell.angle_gamma   90.00
#
_symmetry.space_group_name_H-M   'P 1'
#
loop_
_entity.id
_entity.type
_entity.pdbx_description
1 polymer ?
#
loop_
_entity_poly.entity_id
_entity_poly.type
_entity_poly.pdbx_seq_one_letter_code
_entity_poly.pdbx_strand_id
1 'polypeptide(L)'
;MVENIVSSYKCPFCGGKNISEKNIDIIGAAGNTVNIDMHCPSCKKHFMAKTEVMHMDLGPVNAQKLEQIQKSLSALKGRLGGNIEIDQSDLEATIKAQQIKDEDITKIRNTLQKRYSKVEDLFSDTENND
;
A
#
# COMPACT_ATOMS: atom_id res chain seq x y z
N MET A 1 -11.94 -5.97 -0.46
CA MET A 1 -12.03 -5.42 0.92
C MET A 1 -12.51 -6.46 1.94
N VAL A 2 -13.52 -7.30 1.63
CA VAL A 2 -13.96 -8.41 2.51
C VAL A 2 -12.96 -9.60 2.49
N GLU A 3 -12.19 -9.74 1.42
CA GLU A 3 -11.22 -10.83 1.19
C GLU A 3 -10.17 -10.99 2.32
N ASN A 4 -9.74 -9.88 2.95
CA ASN A 4 -8.76 -9.94 4.06
C ASN A 4 -9.37 -10.35 5.41
N ILE A 5 -10.68 -10.16 5.61
CA ILE A 5 -11.36 -10.60 6.83
C ILE A 5 -11.51 -12.14 6.83
N VAL A 6 -11.69 -12.71 5.63
CA VAL A 6 -11.96 -14.13 5.44
C VAL A 6 -10.69 -14.98 5.33
N SER A 7 -9.65 -14.48 4.65
CA SER A 7 -8.46 -15.28 4.29
C SER A 7 -7.71 -15.90 5.48
N SER A 8 -7.91 -15.35 6.68
CA SER A 8 -7.20 -15.73 7.91
C SER A 8 -8.09 -16.38 8.98
N TYR A 9 -9.37 -16.63 8.70
CA TYR A 9 -10.30 -17.11 9.72
C TYR A 9 -10.19 -18.63 9.92
N LYS A 10 -9.90 -19.05 11.17
CA LYS A 10 -9.78 -20.47 11.58
C LYS A 10 -11.06 -20.95 12.23
N CYS A 11 -11.39 -22.23 12.02
CA CYS A 11 -12.57 -22.84 12.65
C CYS A 11 -12.39 -22.94 14.17
N PRO A 12 -13.29 -22.36 14.99
CA PRO A 12 -13.16 -22.37 16.45
C PRO A 12 -13.40 -23.75 17.08
N PHE A 13 -14.03 -24.68 16.35
CA PHE A 13 -14.39 -26.00 16.89
C PHE A 13 -13.29 -27.04 16.72
N CYS A 14 -12.49 -26.95 15.65
CA CYS A 14 -11.48 -27.96 15.34
C CYS A 14 -10.08 -27.38 15.12
N GLY A 15 -9.92 -26.05 15.16
CA GLY A 15 -8.64 -25.39 14.86
C GLY A 15 -8.13 -25.66 13.45
N GLY A 16 -9.01 -26.14 12.56
CA GLY A 16 -8.68 -26.57 11.20
C GLY A 16 -8.17 -25.41 10.34
N LYS A 17 -7.69 -25.76 9.14
CA LYS A 17 -7.17 -24.81 8.15
C LYS A 17 -8.16 -23.67 7.88
N ASN A 18 -7.63 -22.57 7.34
CA ASN A 18 -8.40 -21.38 6.99
C ASN A 18 -9.62 -21.75 6.14
N ILE A 19 -10.76 -21.13 6.47
CA ILE A 19 -12.01 -21.33 5.76
C ILE A 19 -11.94 -20.55 4.45
N SER A 20 -12.17 -21.22 3.32
CA SER A 20 -12.19 -20.55 2.01
C SER A 20 -13.52 -19.84 1.80
N GLU A 21 -13.51 -18.77 1.00
CA GLU A 21 -14.69 -17.96 0.66
C GLU A 21 -15.88 -18.77 0.12
N LYS A 22 -15.62 -19.89 -0.56
CA LYS A 22 -16.67 -20.80 -1.07
C LYS A 22 -17.52 -21.43 0.02
N ASN A 23 -17.03 -21.43 1.26
CA ASN A 23 -17.74 -21.97 2.42
C ASN A 23 -18.25 -20.84 3.34
N ILE A 24 -18.36 -19.62 2.82
CA ILE A 24 -18.79 -18.45 3.56
C ILE A 24 -19.96 -17.81 2.85
N ASP A 25 -21.06 -17.65 3.57
CA ASP A 25 -22.28 -17.02 3.09
C ASP A 25 -22.59 -15.80 3.96
N ILE A 26 -22.74 -14.63 3.33
CA ILE A 26 -23.14 -13.42 4.03
C ILE A 26 -24.67 -13.40 4.11
N ILE A 27 -25.21 -13.64 5.31
CA ILE A 27 -26.66 -13.71 5.53
C ILE A 27 -27.29 -12.32 5.55
N GLY A 28 -26.56 -11.30 6.03
CA GLY A 28 -27.05 -9.94 6.02
C GLY A 28 -26.11 -8.95 6.69
N ALA A 29 -26.27 -7.68 6.32
CA ALA A 29 -25.60 -6.56 6.94
C ALA A 29 -26.63 -5.63 7.58
N ALA A 30 -26.41 -5.25 8.83
CA ALA A 30 -27.24 -4.32 9.58
C ALA A 30 -26.34 -3.21 10.16
N GLY A 31 -26.43 -2.02 9.57
CA GLY A 31 -25.53 -0.91 9.90
C GLY A 31 -24.06 -1.28 9.64
N ASN A 32 -23.23 -1.21 10.67
CA ASN A 32 -21.81 -1.56 10.59
C ASN A 32 -21.55 -3.05 10.88
N THR A 33 -22.58 -3.83 11.17
CA THR A 33 -22.44 -5.25 11.48
C THR A 33 -22.72 -6.11 10.25
N VAL A 34 -21.87 -7.09 9.98
CA VAL A 34 -22.07 -8.14 8.97
C VAL A 34 -22.23 -9.48 9.68
N ASN A 35 -23.32 -10.18 9.39
CA ASN A 35 -23.54 -11.55 9.84
C ASN A 35 -23.07 -12.51 8.75
N ILE A 36 -22.10 -13.33 9.11
CA ILE A 36 -21.41 -14.23 8.20
C ILE A 36 -21.67 -15.66 8.68
N ASP A 37 -22.29 -16.49 7.85
CA ASP A 37 -22.36 -17.93 8.06
C ASP A 37 -21.14 -18.61 7.45
N MET A 38 -20.58 -19.56 8.18
CA MET A 38 -19.39 -20.27 7.78
C MET A 38 -19.58 -21.77 7.95
N HIS A 39 -19.25 -22.49 6.88
CA HIS A 39 -19.18 -23.95 6.89
C HIS A 39 -17.73 -24.42 7.00
N CYS A 40 -17.41 -25.22 8.02
CA CYS A 40 -16.08 -25.78 8.12
C CYS A 40 -15.97 -27.08 7.30
N PRO A 41 -15.10 -27.16 6.28
CA PRO A 41 -14.92 -28.38 5.50
C PRO A 41 -14.26 -29.52 6.31
N SER A 42 -13.53 -29.20 7.38
CA SER A 42 -12.82 -30.20 8.20
C SER A 42 -13.72 -30.90 9.23
N CYS A 43 -14.57 -30.15 9.94
CA CYS A 43 -15.45 -30.73 10.97
C CYS A 43 -16.93 -30.76 10.57
N LYS A 44 -17.28 -30.26 9.38
CA LYS A 44 -18.64 -30.18 8.82
C LYS A 44 -19.65 -29.44 9.71
N LYS A 45 -19.16 -28.65 10.68
CA LYS A 45 -20.00 -27.80 11.51
C LYS A 45 -20.28 -26.47 10.81
N HIS A 46 -21.50 -26.00 10.98
CA HIS A 46 -21.92 -24.66 10.60
C HIS A 46 -21.87 -23.73 11.82
N PHE A 47 -21.48 -22.48 11.60
CA PHE A 47 -21.49 -21.47 12.65
C PHE A 47 -21.55 -20.06 12.06
N MET A 48 -22.12 -19.15 12.84
CA MET A 48 -22.25 -17.75 12.47
C MET A 48 -21.20 -16.91 13.18
N ALA A 49 -20.53 -16.02 12.46
CA ALA A 49 -19.71 -14.96 13.00
C ALA A 49 -20.39 -13.60 12.76
N LYS A 50 -20.49 -12.82 13.83
CA LYS A 50 -20.91 -11.44 13.77
C LYS A 50 -19.66 -10.56 13.73
N THR A 51 -19.46 -9.84 12.64
CA THR A 51 -18.31 -8.96 12.47
C THR A 51 -18.78 -7.52 12.38
N GLU A 52 -17.97 -6.59 12.88
CA GLU A 52 -18.22 -5.16 12.75
C GLU A 52 -17.16 -4.56 11.82
N VAL A 53 -17.62 -3.87 10.79
CA VAL A 53 -16.75 -3.17 9.85
C VAL A 53 -16.61 -1.73 10.34
N MET A 54 -15.43 -1.40 10.82
CA MET A 54 -15.09 -0.01 11.15
C MET A 54 -14.36 0.62 9.97
N HIS A 55 -14.93 1.69 9.44
CA HIS A 55 -14.24 2.53 8.48
C HIS A 55 -13.26 3.42 9.25
N MET A 56 -11.97 3.12 9.15
CA MET A 56 -10.92 4.02 9.62
C MET A 56 -10.64 5.04 8.52
N ASP A 57 -11.19 6.24 8.66
CA ASP A 57 -10.77 7.39 7.86
C ASP A 57 -9.41 7.88 8.41
N LEU A 58 -8.35 7.67 7.62
CA LEU A 58 -7.01 8.11 7.97
C LEU A 58 -6.78 9.61 7.70
N GLY A 59 -7.81 10.31 7.19
CA GLY A 59 -7.70 11.67 6.70
C GLY A 59 -6.67 11.78 5.56
N PRO A 60 -6.28 13.01 5.16
CA PRO A 60 -5.18 13.18 4.22
C PRO A 60 -3.89 12.69 4.87
N VAL A 61 -3.41 11.56 4.37
CA VAL A 61 -2.10 11.02 4.71
C VAL A 61 -1.05 11.86 3.99
N ASN A 62 -0.24 12.58 4.78
CA ASN A 62 0.89 13.35 4.27
C ASN A 62 2.22 12.65 4.62
N ALA A 63 3.31 13.06 3.99
CA ALA A 63 4.63 12.44 4.15
C ALA A 63 5.08 12.38 5.62
N GLN A 64 4.73 13.41 6.41
CA GLN A 64 5.10 13.51 7.83
C GLN A 64 4.35 12.47 8.69
N LYS A 65 3.05 12.29 8.45
CA LYS A 65 2.25 11.26 9.12
C LYS A 65 2.70 9.85 8.74
N LEU A 66 3.07 9.63 7.47
CA LEU A 66 3.65 8.37 7.01
C LEU A 66 4.95 8.03 7.74
N GLU A 67 5.85 9.00 7.87
CA GLU A 67 7.11 8.82 8.59
C GLU A 67 6.88 8.50 10.08
N GLN A 68 5.89 9.16 10.69
CA GLN A 68 5.51 8.88 12.08
C GLN A 68 4.94 7.47 12.25
N ILE A 69 4.06 7.04 11.34
CA ILE A 69 3.52 5.66 11.32
C ILE A 69 4.66 4.64 11.16
N GLN A 70 5.61 4.90 10.26
CA GLN A 70 6.75 4.02 10.02
C GLN A 70 7.66 3.88 11.25
N LYS A 71 7.90 4.99 11.97
CA LYS A 71 8.66 4.98 13.24
C LYS A 71 7.92 4.17 14.31
N SER A 72 6.62 4.38 14.47
CA SER A 72 5.78 3.64 15.41
C SER A 72 5.75 2.13 15.11
N LEU A 73 5.64 1.74 13.84
CA LEU A 73 5.68 0.34 13.40
C LEU A 73 7.04 -0.30 13.70
N SER A 74 8.14 0.43 13.50
CA SER A 74 9.50 -0.04 13.79
C SER A 74 9.74 -0.23 15.30
N ALA A 75 9.18 0.65 16.13
CA ALA A 75 9.23 0.52 17.59
C ALA A 75 8.41 -0.68 18.10
N LEU A 76 7.27 -0.96 17.45
CA LEU A 76 6.43 -2.14 17.75
C LEU A 76 7.08 -3.45 17.28
N LYS A 77 7.81 -3.43 16.16
CA LYS A 77 8.58 -4.58 15.64
C LYS A 77 9.55 -5.14 16.69
N GLY A 78 10.22 -4.27 17.44
CA GLY A 78 11.14 -4.70 18.51
C GLY A 78 10.44 -5.35 19.71
N ARG A 79 9.13 -5.15 19.89
CA ARG A 79 8.37 -5.63 21.06
C ARG A 79 7.55 -6.89 20.79
N LEU A 80 7.16 -7.14 19.54
CA LEU A 80 6.23 -8.24 19.19
C LEU A 80 6.90 -9.55 18.77
N GLY A 81 8.23 -9.63 18.65
CA GLY A 81 8.96 -10.89 18.46
C GLY A 81 8.62 -11.71 17.20
N GLY A 82 7.73 -11.21 16.34
CA GLY A 82 7.35 -11.84 15.08
C GLY A 82 8.00 -11.13 13.91
N ASN A 83 8.64 -11.90 13.03
CA ASN A 83 9.17 -11.43 11.75
C ASN A 83 8.02 -10.98 10.85
N ILE A 84 7.62 -9.71 10.98
CA ILE A 84 6.84 -9.04 9.95
C ILE A 84 7.86 -8.52 8.94
N GLU A 85 8.01 -9.25 7.84
CA GLU A 85 8.73 -8.78 6.65
C GLU A 85 7.88 -7.69 5.99
N ILE A 86 8.24 -6.43 6.26
CA ILE A 86 7.75 -5.31 5.47
C ILE A 86 8.62 -5.31 4.21
N ASP A 87 8.04 -5.71 3.08
CA ASP A 87 8.72 -5.70 1.79
C ASP A 87 8.98 -4.23 1.38
N GLN A 88 10.20 -3.76 1.68
CA GLN A 88 10.68 -2.41 1.35
C GLN A 88 11.11 -2.28 -0.12
N SER A 89 11.09 -3.36 -0.90
CA SER A 89 11.62 -3.37 -2.27
C SER A 89 10.85 -2.42 -3.21
N ASP A 90 9.53 -2.33 -3.07
CA ASP A 90 8.68 -1.48 -3.91
C ASP A 90 8.87 0.03 -3.64
N LEU A 91 9.15 0.40 -2.39
CA LEU A 91 9.36 1.81 -2.02
C LEU A 91 10.72 2.32 -2.51
N GLU A 92 11.77 1.50 -2.41
CA GLU A 92 13.10 1.85 -2.94
C GLU A 92 13.11 1.93 -4.47
N ALA A 93 12.37 1.06 -5.15
CA ALA A 93 12.23 1.10 -6.61
C ALA A 93 11.53 2.39 -7.07
N THR A 94 10.49 2.83 -6.35
CA THR A 94 9.75 4.07 -6.66
C THR A 94 10.60 5.31 -6.42
N ILE A 95 11.38 5.35 -5.32
CA ILE A 95 12.30 6.46 -5.03
C ILE A 95 13.42 6.54 -6.08
N LYS A 96 13.99 5.39 -6.49
CA LYS A 96 15.00 5.36 -7.56
C LYS A 96 14.47 5.78 -8.92
N ALA A 97 13.19 5.52 -9.22
CA ALA A 97 12.56 5.92 -10.48
C ALA A 97 12.29 7.43 -10.58
N GLN A 98 12.12 8.12 -9.45
CA GLN A 98 11.85 9.57 -9.40
C GLN A 98 13.11 10.44 -9.27
N GLN A 99 14.28 9.85 -8.99
CA GLN A 99 15.54 10.59 -8.90
C GLN A 99 16.10 10.87 -10.28
N ILE A 100 16.27 12.14 -10.63
CA ILE A 100 17.00 12.58 -11.81
C ILE A 100 18.43 12.07 -11.68
N LYS A 101 18.88 11.26 -12.65
CA LYS A 101 20.24 10.69 -12.64
C LYS A 101 21.24 11.75 -13.08
N ASP A 102 22.43 11.74 -12.49
CA ASP A 102 23.55 12.62 -12.88
C ASP A 102 23.90 12.52 -14.38
N GLU A 103 23.62 11.36 -14.96
CA GLU A 103 23.81 11.11 -16.38
C GLU A 103 22.84 11.91 -17.26
N ASP A 104 21.60 12.11 -16.80
CA ASP A 104 20.60 12.92 -17.50
C ASP A 104 20.94 14.42 -17.41
N ILE A 105 21.45 14.87 -16.25
CA ILE A 105 21.98 16.23 -16.07
C ILE A 105 23.16 16.48 -17.03
N THR A 106 24.03 15.48 -17.18
CA THR A 106 25.20 15.58 -18.06
C THR A 106 24.81 15.57 -19.54
N LYS A 107 23.80 14.79 -19.94
CA LYS A 107 23.23 14.83 -21.30
C LYS A 107 22.61 16.19 -21.61
N ILE A 108 21.86 16.78 -20.67
CA ILE A 108 21.28 18.11 -20.81
C ILE A 108 22.40 19.15 -20.98
N ARG A 109 23.42 19.14 -20.12
CA ARG A 109 24.59 20.04 -20.22
C ARG A 109 25.26 19.94 -21.60
N ASN A 110 25.52 18.72 -22.07
CA ASN A 110 26.17 18.50 -23.36
C ASN A 110 25.28 18.93 -24.54
N THR A 111 23.96 18.78 -24.42
CA THR A 111 23.01 19.24 -25.44
C THR A 111 22.96 20.76 -25.51
N LEU A 112 22.97 21.42 -24.35
CA LEU A 112 22.99 22.87 -24.25
C LEU A 112 24.30 23.46 -24.78
N GLN A 113 25.45 22.88 -24.42
CA GLN A 113 26.77 23.32 -24.92
C GLN A 113 26.96 23.11 -26.43
N LYS A 114 26.28 22.11 -27.02
CA LYS A 114 26.30 21.90 -28.48
C LYS A 114 25.44 22.91 -29.23
N ARG A 115 24.36 23.40 -28.63
CA ARG A 115 23.42 24.32 -29.27
C ARG A 115 23.79 25.78 -29.04
N TYR A 116 24.40 26.10 -27.90
CA TYR A 116 24.71 27.45 -27.50
C TYR A 116 26.17 27.54 -27.08
N SER A 117 26.91 28.43 -27.72
CA SER A 117 28.35 28.62 -27.47
C SER A 117 28.60 29.54 -26.29
N LYS A 118 27.63 30.42 -25.99
CA LYS A 118 27.66 31.37 -24.89
C LYS A 118 26.30 31.41 -24.20
N VAL A 119 26.28 31.88 -22.95
CA VAL A 119 25.05 31.91 -22.13
C VAL A 119 24.07 32.96 -22.65
N GLU A 120 24.59 34.02 -23.28
CA GLU A 120 23.80 35.10 -23.86
C GLU A 120 22.92 34.62 -25.04
N ASP A 121 23.36 33.57 -25.75
CA ASP A 121 22.63 32.96 -26.86
C ASP A 121 21.36 32.19 -26.40
N LEU A 122 21.22 31.89 -25.09
CA LEU A 122 20.04 31.21 -24.55
C LEU A 122 18.83 32.15 -24.39
N PHE A 123 19.04 33.46 -24.39
CA PHE A 123 17.99 34.46 -24.13
C PHE A 123 17.66 35.30 -25.36
N SER A 124 18.37 35.10 -26.47
CA SER A 124 18.22 35.89 -27.70
C SER A 124 17.03 35.51 -28.59
N ASP A 125 16.31 34.42 -28.30
CA ASP A 125 15.15 33.96 -29.10
C ASP A 125 13.82 34.68 -28.75
N THR A 126 13.85 35.86 -28.09
CA THR A 126 12.64 36.61 -27.69
C THR A 126 12.42 37.94 -28.43
N GLU A 127 13.01 38.13 -29.61
CA GLU A 127 12.62 39.23 -30.50
C GLU A 127 12.55 38.71 -31.93
N ASN A 128 11.37 38.24 -32.36
CA ASN A 128 10.86 38.28 -33.75
C ASN A 128 9.49 37.58 -33.80
N ASN A 129 8.44 38.29 -33.40
CA ASN A 129 7.06 38.04 -33.81
C ASN A 129 6.42 39.41 -34.05
N ASP A 130 6.60 39.92 -35.27
CA ASP A 130 5.69 40.86 -35.94
C ASP A 130 5.11 40.15 -37.18
#